data_AF-A0A0R3PGQ8-F1
#
_entry.id   AF-A0A0R3PGQ8-F1
#
_cell.length_a   1.000
_cell.length_b   1.000
_cell.length_c   1.000
_cell.angle_alpha   90.00
_cell.angle_beta   90.00
_cell.angle_gamma   90.00
#
_symmetry.space_group_name_H-M   'P 1'
#
loop_
_entity.id
_entity.type
_entity.pdbx_description
1 polymer ?
#
loop_
_entity_poly.entity_id
_entity_poly.type
_entity_poly.pdbx_seq_one_letter_code
_entity_poly.pdbx_strand_id
1 'polypeptide(L)' 'METTPLDQSIPRHHPFLMKRYLMPFLYWRFLVKGRWNGPATIRKILHLGFVPKK' A
#
# COMPACT_ATOMS: atom_id res chain seq x y z
N MET A 1 8.11 2.93 9.08
CA MET A 1 6.72 3.43 9.03
C MET A 1 5.96 2.61 8.01
N GLU A 2 4.95 1.89 8.48
CA GLU A 2 4.10 1.01 7.68
C GLU A 2 3.29 1.78 6.63
N THR A 3 2.76 1.05 5.64
CA THR A 3 1.98 1.67 4.56
C THR A 3 0.61 2.12 5.05
N THR A 4 -0.03 1.33 5.91
CA THR A 4 -1.30 1.65 6.56
C THR A 4 -1.07 2.25 7.94
N PRO A 5 -2.01 3.06 8.46
CA PRO A 5 -1.96 3.59 9.82
C PRO A 5 -2.27 2.53 10.89
N LEU A 6 -2.59 1.30 10.47
CA LEU A 6 -2.81 0.15 11.33
C LEU A 6 -1.50 -0.64 11.49
N ASP A 7 -1.30 -1.18 12.68
CA ASP A 7 -0.20 -2.09 12.98
C ASP A 7 -0.27 -3.34 12.07
N GLN A 8 0.74 -3.48 11.21
CA GLN A 8 0.90 -4.58 10.26
C GLN A 8 1.60 -5.82 10.86
N SER A 9 2.08 -5.74 12.11
CA SER A 9 2.67 -6.90 12.80
C SER A 9 1.62 -7.94 13.21
N ILE A 10 0.37 -7.48 13.41
CA ILE A 10 -0.76 -8.32 13.78
C ILE A 10 -1.38 -8.92 12.51
N PRO A 11 -1.57 -10.25 12.44
CA PRO A 11 -2.26 -10.87 11.32
C PRO A 11 -3.74 -10.44 11.31
N ARG A 12 -4.16 -9.79 10.23
CA ARG A 12 -5.54 -9.32 10.04
C ARG A 12 -6.08 -9.81 8.69
N HIS A 13 -7.40 -9.91 8.58
CA HIS A 13 -8.06 -10.28 7.32
C HIS A 13 -7.92 -9.22 6.22
N HIS A 14 -7.85 -7.93 6.57
CA HIS A 14 -7.74 -6.85 5.60
C HIS A 14 -6.46 -6.94 4.72
N PRO A 15 -5.23 -7.07 5.28
CA PRO A 15 -4.02 -7.34 4.51
C PRO A 15 -4.11 -8.58 3.61
N PHE A 16 -4.77 -9.64 4.09
CA PHE A 16 -4.96 -10.86 3.32
C PHE A 16 -5.83 -10.62 2.07
N LEU A 17 -6.98 -9.97 2.23
CA LEU A 17 -7.87 -9.63 1.11
C LEU A 17 -7.19 -8.68 0.11
N MET A 18 -6.45 -7.69 0.61
CA MET A 18 -5.67 -6.77 -0.22
C MET A 18 -4.62 -7.53 -1.04
N LYS A 19 -3.88 -8.44 -0.43
CA LYS A 19 -2.86 -9.24 -1.11
C LYS A 19 -3.46 -10.22 -2.12
N ARG A 20 -4.60 -10.84 -1.78
CA ARG A 20 -5.26 -11.83 -2.64
C ARG A 20 -5.93 -11.22 -3.87
N TYR A 21 -6.63 -10.09 -3.72
CA TYR A 21 -7.47 -9.53 -4.78
C TYR A 21 -6.93 -8.23 -5.37
N LEU A 22 -6.39 -7.33 -4.54
CA LEU A 22 -5.97 -6.00 -5.00
C LEU A 22 -4.59 -6.03 -5.67
N MET A 23 -3.63 -6.79 -5.13
CA MET A 23 -2.27 -6.84 -5.70
C MET A 23 -2.22 -7.37 -7.14
N PRO A 24 -2.91 -8.46 -7.52
CA PRO A 24 -2.89 -8.93 -8.91
C PRO A 24 -3.42 -7.88 -9.88
N PHE A 25 -4.53 -7.22 -9.52
CA PHE A 25 -5.11 -6.15 -10.33
C PHE A 25 -4.17 -4.95 -10.48
N LEU A 26 -3.59 -4.50 -9.37
CA LEU A 26 -2.64 -3.38 -9.34
C LEU A 26 -1.38 -3.69 -10.17
N TYR A 27 -0.88 -4.92 -10.06
CA TYR A 27 0.30 -5.38 -10.77
C TYR A 27 0.10 -5.28 -12.29
N TRP A 28 -0.90 -5.98 -12.82
CA TRP A 28 -1.12 -6.04 -14.27
C TRP A 28 -1.55 -4.70 -14.88
N ARG A 29 -2.35 -3.92 -14.15
CA ARG A 29 -2.97 -2.71 -14.72
C ARG A 29 -2.14 -1.44 -14.52
N PHE A 30 -1.32 -1.37 -13.48
CA PHE A 30 -0.56 -0.17 -13.14
C PHE A 30 0.95 -0.40 -13.09
N LEU A 31 1.41 -1.47 -12.45
CA LEU A 31 2.85 -1.74 -12.28
C LEU A 31 3.53 -2.10 -13.62
N VAL A 32 2.95 -3.04 -14.37
CA VAL A 32 3.46 -3.45 -15.68
C VAL A 32 3.45 -2.27 -16.69
N LYS A 33 2.56 -1.30 -16.49
CA LYS A 33 2.44 -0.10 -17.36
C LYS A 33 3.31 1.08 -16.88
N GLY A 34 4.12 0.90 -15.84
CA GLY A 34 4.99 1.95 -15.28
C GLY A 34 4.25 3.10 -14.59
N ARG A 35 2.94 2.93 -14.28
CA ARG A 35 2.11 3.97 -13.65
C ARG A 35 2.11 3.90 -12.12
N TRP A 36 2.87 2.97 -11.54
CA TRP A 36 2.90 2.71 -10.11
C TRP A 36 4.29 2.92 -9.52
N ASN A 37 4.47 3.99 -8.75
CA ASN A 37 5.73 4.36 -8.10
C ASN A 37 5.91 3.73 -6.69
N GLY A 38 5.14 2.68 -6.39
CA GLY A 38 5.21 1.99 -5.11
C GLY A 38 4.26 2.54 -4.03
N PRO A 39 4.26 1.90 -2.85
CA PRO A 39 3.35 2.20 -1.76
C PRO A 39 3.64 3.53 -1.03
N ALA A 40 4.75 4.22 -1.36
CA ALA A 40 5.12 5.48 -0.72
C ALA A 40 4.08 6.59 -0.93
N THR A 41 3.47 6.64 -2.12
CA THR A 41 2.38 7.58 -2.44
C THR A 41 1.14 7.28 -1.60
N ILE A 42 0.74 6.00 -1.54
CA ILE A 42 -0.39 5.56 -0.71
C ILE A 42 -0.12 5.83 0.77
N ARG A 43 1.09 5.57 1.26
CA ARG A 43 1.47 5.85 2.64
C ARG A 43 1.30 7.32 2.99
N LYS A 44 1.71 8.24 2.12
CA LYS A 44 1.49 9.69 2.32
C LYS A 44 0.00 10.03 2.39
N ILE A 45 -0.82 9.46 1.51
CA ILE A 45 -2.27 9.67 1.51
C ILE A 45 -2.90 9.16 2.80
N LEU A 46 -2.58 7.92 3.18
CA LEU A 46 -3.17 7.25 4.36
C LEU A 46 -2.76 7.86 5.69
N HIS A 47 -1.61 8.53 5.75
CA HIS A 47 -1.14 9.25 6.93
C HIS A 47 -1.43 10.76 6.84
N LEU A 48 -2.33 11.19 5.95
CA LEU A 48 -2.71 12.61 5.77
C LEU A 48 -1.51 13.56 5.57
N GLY A 49 -0.43 13.06 4.97
CA GLY A 49 0.81 13.81 4.74
C GLY A 49 1.80 13.81 5.92
N PHE A 50 1.46 13.25 7.08
CA PHE A 50 2.35 13.13 8.25
C PHE A 50 3.35 11.97 8.10
N VAL A 51 4.10 11.96 7.00
CA VAL A 51 5.20 11.01 6.80
C VAL A 51 6.51 11.76 7.06
N PRO A 52 7.35 11.33 8.02
CA PRO A 52 8.65 11.93 8.21
C PRO A 52 9.45 11.81 6.90
N LYS A 53 9.88 12.96 6.35
CA LYS A 53 10.83 12.99 5.24
C LYS A 53 12.14 12.43 5.78
N LYS A 54 12.57 11.32 5.18
CA LYS A 54 13.93 10.81 5.34
C LYS A 54 14.86 11.64 4.47
#